data_AF-A6R1M8-F1
#
_entry.id   AF-A6R1M8-F1
#
_cell.length_a   1.000
_cell.length_b   1.000
_cell.length_c   1.000
_cell.angle_alpha   90.00
_cell.angle_beta   90.00
_cell.angle_gamma   90.00
#
_symmetry.space_group_name_H-M   'P 1'
#
loop_
_entity.id
_entity.type
_entity.pdbx_description
1 polymer ?
#
loop_
_entity_poly.entity_id
_entity_poly.type
_entity_poly.pdbx_seq_one_letter_code
_entity_poly.pdbx_strand_id
1 'polypeptide(L)'
;MDGNLLEDPGQPGDPIYMDPFRSTDETRVTELQEQLSFLGALTLSRSTFLRESLVQNIVLRCSKNIINSVFQTPRIRDTCLDSASVKYAALWSSILFAEYANHDAQLPGVFPPREAGHAPMRRHLPSLMDNVASDFQSDVYLIEEYLIPLFADLPEYAPLQESVRVLRAGDEIPKQVRRRTPEHKNIKYKIGQVFRHRRYDYVAVITGWDAECGAGEQWMQRMGIDRLRAGRHQSFYHVLDF
;
A
#
# COMPACT_ATOMS: atom_id res chain seq x y z
N MET A 1 11.89 26.30 20.47
CA MET A 1 11.05 25.78 21.57
C MET A 1 11.64 26.35 22.84
N ASP A 2 11.00 27.37 23.38
CA ASP A 2 11.70 28.47 24.05
C ASP A 2 11.73 28.30 25.57
N GLY A 3 11.61 27.05 26.04
CA GLY A 3 11.74 26.68 27.45
C GLY A 3 10.63 27.19 28.38
N ASN A 4 9.60 27.86 27.85
CA ASN A 4 8.50 28.40 28.64
C ASN A 4 7.52 27.29 29.06
N LEU A 5 7.13 27.31 30.33
CA LEU A 5 6.08 26.45 30.88
C LEU A 5 4.72 26.86 30.32
N LEU A 6 3.94 25.89 29.84
CA LEU A 6 2.55 26.10 29.44
C LEU A 6 1.75 26.54 30.68
N GLU A 7 1.09 27.70 30.61
CA GLU A 7 0.37 28.30 31.74
C GLU A 7 -0.84 27.47 32.21
N ASP A 8 -1.32 26.54 31.39
CA ASP A 8 -2.31 25.52 31.78
C ASP A 8 -2.21 24.29 30.85
N PRO A 9 -1.79 23.10 31.34
CA PRO A 9 -1.72 21.89 30.51
C PRO A 9 -3.08 21.38 30.03
N GLY A 10 -4.19 21.92 30.54
CA GLY A 10 -5.55 21.58 30.14
C GLY A 10 -6.17 22.46 29.04
N GLN A 11 -5.57 23.62 28.72
CA GLN A 11 -6.08 24.49 27.65
C GLN A 11 -5.38 24.20 26.32
N PRO A 12 -6.12 23.88 25.25
CA PRO A 12 -5.53 23.79 23.91
C PRO A 12 -5.00 25.17 23.50
N GLY A 13 -3.72 25.24 23.13
CA GLY A 13 -3.11 26.46 22.62
C GLY A 13 -3.60 26.83 21.22
N ASP A 14 -3.27 28.05 20.78
CA ASP A 14 -3.63 28.53 19.44
C ASP A 14 -2.95 27.68 18.34
N PRO A 15 -3.67 27.38 17.23
CA PRO A 15 -3.11 26.56 16.15
C PRO A 15 -2.00 27.32 15.40
N ILE A 16 -0.90 26.63 15.15
CA ILE A 16 0.22 27.12 14.32
C ILE A 16 0.11 26.51 12.91
N TYR A 17 0.25 27.34 11.88
CA TYR A 17 0.22 26.91 10.49
C TYR A 17 1.60 27.01 9.85
N MET A 18 1.98 26.00 9.07
CA MET A 18 3.31 25.91 8.45
C MET A 18 3.19 25.48 6.99
N ASP A 19 3.98 26.11 6.11
CA ASP A 19 4.20 25.67 4.72
C ASP A 19 5.62 25.11 4.58
N PRO A 20 5.82 23.78 4.76
CA PRO A 20 7.15 23.17 4.78
C PRO A 20 7.86 23.21 3.42
N PHE A 21 7.18 23.60 2.34
CA PHE A 21 7.75 23.65 1.01
C PHE A 21 8.26 25.04 0.63
N ARG A 22 7.75 26.09 1.27
CA ARG A 22 8.03 27.48 0.89
C ARG A 22 8.69 28.31 1.97
N SER A 23 8.52 27.95 3.24
CA SER A 23 9.03 28.76 4.35
C SER A 23 9.36 27.92 5.57
N THR A 24 10.28 28.43 6.40
CA THR A 24 10.52 27.95 7.76
C THR A 24 9.75 28.74 8.81
N ASP A 25 9.08 29.83 8.40
CA ASP A 25 8.32 30.72 9.27
C ASP A 25 6.84 30.33 9.34
N GLU A 26 6.17 30.71 10.42
CA GLU A 26 4.73 30.52 10.59
C GLU A 26 3.93 31.20 9.46
N THR A 27 3.00 30.45 8.88
CA THR A 27 2.10 30.93 7.84
C THR A 27 0.93 31.67 8.45
N ARG A 28 0.71 32.92 8.02
CA ARG A 28 -0.39 33.73 8.55
C ARG A 28 -1.74 33.17 8.14
N VAL A 29 -2.68 33.09 9.07
CA VAL A 29 -4.05 32.58 8.83
C VAL A 29 -4.76 33.35 7.71
N THR A 30 -4.51 34.65 7.58
CA THR A 30 -5.09 35.49 6.52
C THR A 30 -4.71 35.01 5.12
N GLU A 31 -3.46 34.56 4.92
CA GLU A 31 -2.99 34.04 3.64
C GLU A 31 -3.71 32.73 3.28
N LEU A 32 -3.92 31.85 4.27
CA LEU A 32 -4.69 30.62 4.08
C LEU A 32 -6.16 30.91 3.76
N GLN A 33 -6.77 31.90 4.41
CA GLN A 33 -8.15 32.33 4.14
C GLN A 33 -8.31 32.91 2.74
N GLU A 34 -7.32 33.69 2.27
CA GLU A 34 -7.28 34.21 0.90
C GLU A 34 -7.16 33.08 -0.13
N GLN A 35 -6.27 32.10 0.12
CA GLN A 35 -6.12 30.91 -0.73
C GLN A 35 -7.42 30.09 -0.79
N LEU A 36 -8.06 29.84 0.35
CA LEU A 36 -9.35 29.16 0.41
C LEU A 36 -10.45 29.93 -0.33
N SER A 37 -10.44 31.26 -0.24
CA SER A 37 -11.36 32.12 -0.98
C SER A 37 -11.15 31.98 -2.49
N PHE A 38 -9.89 32.00 -2.93
CA PHE A 38 -9.51 31.82 -4.33
C PHE A 38 -9.94 30.44 -4.86
N LEU A 39 -9.81 29.39 -4.05
CA LEU A 39 -10.23 28.02 -4.38
C LEU A 39 -11.76 27.80 -4.31
N GLY A 40 -12.54 28.84 -3.98
CA GLY A 40 -14.00 28.77 -3.95
C GLY A 40 -14.60 28.15 -2.68
N ALA A 41 -13.85 28.08 -1.57
CA ALA A 41 -14.37 27.58 -0.31
C ALA A 41 -15.37 28.57 0.32
N LEU A 42 -16.60 28.09 0.55
CA LEU A 42 -17.66 28.82 1.25
C LEU A 42 -17.24 29.17 2.68
N THR A 43 -17.72 30.29 3.21
CA THR A 43 -17.34 30.80 4.54
C THR A 43 -17.59 29.80 5.67
N LEU A 44 -18.64 28.97 5.58
CA LEU A 44 -18.90 27.89 6.55
C LEU A 44 -17.82 26.80 6.55
N SER A 45 -17.24 26.47 5.40
CA SER A 45 -16.20 25.43 5.29
C SER A 45 -14.80 25.93 5.66
N ARG A 46 -14.57 27.25 5.72
CA ARG A 46 -13.26 27.82 6.07
C ARG A 46 -12.80 27.45 7.47
N SER A 47 -13.70 27.45 8.45
CA SER A 47 -13.39 27.00 9.81
C SER A 47 -12.99 25.52 9.85
N THR A 48 -13.60 24.70 8.99
CA THR A 48 -13.27 23.28 8.82
C THR A 48 -11.91 23.05 8.18
N PHE A 49 -11.48 23.89 7.24
CA PHE A 49 -10.18 23.76 6.58
C PHE A 49 -9.00 24.22 7.43
N LEU A 50 -9.25 25.14 8.38
CA LEU A 50 -8.23 25.69 9.25
C LEU A 50 -8.08 24.91 10.56
N ARG A 51 -8.95 23.93 10.83
CA ARG A 51 -8.79 23.05 11.98
C ARG A 51 -7.72 21.98 11.72
N GLU A 52 -7.32 21.31 12.79
CA GLU A 52 -6.45 20.13 12.69
C GLU A 52 -7.03 19.06 11.75
N SER A 53 -6.16 18.41 10.99
CA SER A 53 -6.56 17.30 10.15
C SER A 53 -6.66 16.03 10.96
N LEU A 54 -7.84 15.41 11.00
CA LEU A 54 -8.01 14.08 11.59
C LEU A 54 -7.17 13.05 10.84
N VAL A 55 -6.70 12.01 11.55
CA VAL A 55 -5.85 10.94 11.00
C VAL A 55 -6.48 10.30 9.76
N GLN A 56 -7.78 9.99 9.81
CA GLN A 56 -8.53 9.46 8.66
C GLN A 56 -8.46 10.35 7.41
N ASN A 57 -8.51 11.67 7.59
CA ASN A 57 -8.46 12.63 6.47
C ASN A 57 -7.05 12.71 5.89
N ILE A 58 -6.02 12.54 6.72
CA ILE A 58 -4.63 12.42 6.26
C ILE A 58 -4.47 11.14 5.44
N VAL A 59 -4.91 9.98 5.97
CA VAL A 59 -4.83 8.68 5.30
C VAL A 59 -5.53 8.72 3.93
N LEU A 60 -6.75 9.23 3.86
CA LEU A 60 -7.50 9.35 2.59
C LEU A 60 -6.83 10.29 1.57
N ARG A 61 -6.25 11.40 2.01
CA ARG A 61 -5.52 12.30 1.11
C ARG A 61 -4.26 11.64 0.59
N CYS A 62 -3.50 10.97 1.47
CA CYS A 62 -2.32 10.22 1.10
C CYS A 62 -2.65 9.10 0.10
N SER A 63 -3.70 8.32 0.33
CA SER A 63 -4.10 7.25 -0.59
C SER A 63 -4.49 7.78 -1.97
N LYS A 64 -5.27 8.87 -2.03
CA LYS A 64 -5.63 9.54 -3.29
C LYS A 64 -4.42 10.09 -4.03
N ASN A 65 -3.48 10.70 -3.31
CA ASN A 65 -2.23 11.20 -3.89
C ASN A 65 -1.41 10.06 -4.49
N ILE A 66 -1.26 8.93 -3.78
CA ILE A 66 -0.59 7.74 -4.32
C ILE A 66 -1.30 7.27 -5.59
N ILE A 67 -2.63 7.15 -5.57
CA ILE A 67 -3.39 6.67 -6.72
C ILE A 67 -3.20 7.56 -7.95
N ASN A 68 -3.28 8.87 -7.77
CA ASN A 68 -3.16 9.85 -8.85
C ASN A 68 -1.72 9.98 -9.36
N SER A 69 -0.74 10.00 -8.47
CA SER A 69 0.66 10.14 -8.85
C SER A 69 1.19 8.87 -9.50
N VAL A 70 0.98 7.69 -8.89
CA VAL A 70 1.64 6.46 -9.34
C VAL A 70 0.92 5.81 -10.51
N PHE A 71 -0.42 5.82 -10.52
CA PHE A 71 -1.19 5.06 -11.52
C PHE A 71 -1.86 5.91 -12.60
N GLN A 72 -2.09 7.20 -12.35
CA GLN A 72 -2.69 8.09 -13.35
C GLN A 72 -1.66 8.98 -14.06
N THR A 73 -0.42 9.05 -13.56
CA THR A 73 0.65 9.84 -14.20
C THR A 73 1.66 8.92 -14.90
N PRO A 74 1.73 8.90 -16.25
CA PRO A 74 2.60 7.97 -17.00
C PRO A 74 4.11 8.12 -16.76
N ARG A 75 4.53 9.19 -16.06
CA ARG A 75 5.94 9.57 -15.88
C ARG A 75 6.65 8.86 -14.73
N ILE A 76 5.93 8.16 -13.84
CA ILE A 76 6.53 7.42 -12.71
C ILE A 76 6.80 5.95 -13.07
N ARG A 77 7.28 5.69 -14.30
CA ARG A 77 7.70 4.33 -14.71
C ARG A 77 9.15 4.00 -14.35
N ASP A 78 9.95 5.01 -13.96
CA ASP A 78 11.40 4.88 -13.68
C ASP A 78 11.77 4.85 -12.19
N THR A 79 10.83 4.50 -11.30
CA THR A 79 11.13 4.38 -9.86
C THR A 79 11.38 2.93 -9.46
N CYS A 80 12.29 2.69 -8.51
CA CYS A 80 12.53 1.37 -7.88
C CYS A 80 11.39 0.94 -6.95
N LEU A 81 10.19 1.49 -7.15
CA LEU A 81 9.03 1.24 -6.29
C LEU A 81 8.30 -0.01 -6.75
N ASP A 82 7.95 -0.87 -5.81
CA ASP A 82 7.01 -1.95 -6.06
C ASP A 82 5.61 -1.38 -6.28
N SER A 83 5.27 -1.17 -7.56
CA SER A 83 3.98 -0.62 -7.97
C SER A 83 2.79 -1.44 -7.49
N ALA A 84 2.93 -2.77 -7.32
CA ALA A 84 1.84 -3.62 -6.87
C ALA A 84 1.55 -3.35 -5.39
N SER A 85 2.58 -3.39 -4.53
CA SER A 85 2.44 -3.09 -3.10
C SER A 85 1.94 -1.67 -2.83
N VAL A 86 2.44 -0.68 -3.58
CA VAL A 86 2.00 0.72 -3.45
C VAL A 86 0.53 0.87 -3.83
N LYS A 87 0.08 0.19 -4.89
CA LYS A 87 -1.33 0.21 -5.33
C LYS A 87 -2.22 -0.44 -4.28
N TYR A 88 -1.79 -1.60 -3.82
CA TYR A 88 -2.50 -2.41 -2.85
C TYR A 88 -2.75 -1.64 -1.55
N ALA A 89 -1.71 -1.01 -0.97
CA ALA A 89 -1.83 -0.20 0.23
C ALA A 89 -2.79 0.99 0.06
N ALA A 90 -2.73 1.67 -1.10
CA ALA A 90 -3.59 2.82 -1.38
C ALA A 90 -5.06 2.41 -1.58
N LEU A 91 -5.33 1.26 -2.20
CA LEU A 91 -6.68 0.73 -2.38
C LEU A 91 -7.30 0.31 -1.04
N TRP A 92 -6.57 -0.44 -0.21
CA TRP A 92 -7.00 -0.78 1.14
C TRP A 92 -7.37 0.45 1.96
N SER A 93 -6.46 1.44 2.00
CA SER A 93 -6.69 2.70 2.73
C SER A 93 -7.92 3.43 2.21
N SER A 94 -8.14 3.46 0.90
CA SER A 94 -9.28 4.15 0.28
C SER A 94 -10.61 3.45 0.56
N ILE A 95 -10.62 2.13 0.73
CA ILE A 95 -11.82 1.36 1.09
C ILE A 95 -12.11 1.47 2.59
N LEU A 96 -11.14 1.15 3.44
CA LEU A 96 -11.32 1.10 4.90
C LEU A 96 -11.72 2.46 5.47
N PHE A 97 -11.24 3.55 4.87
CA PHE A 97 -11.57 4.90 5.32
C PHE A 97 -12.64 5.58 4.47
N ALA A 98 -13.33 4.88 3.56
CA ALA A 98 -14.29 5.47 2.64
C ALA A 98 -15.40 6.26 3.34
N GLU A 99 -15.84 5.80 4.51
CA GLU A 99 -16.88 6.47 5.32
C GLU A 99 -16.48 7.90 5.72
N TYR A 100 -15.18 8.16 5.91
CA TYR A 100 -14.66 9.47 6.32
C TYR A 100 -14.53 10.45 5.16
N ALA A 101 -14.67 10.00 3.91
CA ALA A 101 -14.44 10.83 2.74
C ALA A 101 -15.49 11.95 2.55
N ASN A 102 -16.63 11.87 3.23
CA ASN A 102 -17.76 12.80 3.08
C ASN A 102 -18.02 13.70 4.30
N HIS A 103 -17.17 13.64 5.35
CA HIS A 103 -17.45 14.34 6.61
C HIS A 103 -17.27 15.87 6.58
N ASP A 104 -16.69 16.45 5.53
CA ASP A 104 -16.55 17.91 5.45
C ASP A 104 -17.87 18.65 5.15
N ALA A 105 -18.97 17.93 4.90
CA ALA A 105 -20.28 18.51 4.58
C ALA A 105 -21.40 18.20 5.60
N GLN A 106 -21.11 17.52 6.72
CA GLN A 106 -22.18 17.05 7.62
C GLN A 106 -22.25 17.82 8.93
N LEU A 107 -23.43 18.40 9.17
CA LEU A 107 -23.91 18.77 10.51
C LEU A 107 -23.78 17.55 11.44
N PRO A 108 -23.34 17.73 12.71
CA PRO A 108 -23.30 16.64 13.68
C PRO A 108 -24.67 15.93 13.76
N GLY A 109 -24.70 14.61 13.58
CA GLY A 109 -25.91 13.79 13.72
C GLY A 109 -26.68 13.47 12.44
N VAL A 110 -26.26 13.96 11.26
CA VAL A 110 -26.86 13.57 9.96
C VAL A 110 -25.90 12.66 9.20
N PHE A 111 -26.14 11.34 9.31
CA PHE A 111 -25.43 10.36 8.49
C PHE A 111 -26.08 10.32 7.10
N PRO A 112 -25.29 10.34 6.01
CA PRO A 112 -25.85 10.13 4.68
C PRO A 112 -26.52 8.75 4.62
N PRO A 113 -27.51 8.55 3.73
CA PRO A 113 -28.03 7.22 3.46
C PRO A 113 -26.84 6.28 3.20
N ARG A 114 -26.79 5.13 3.88
CA ARG A 114 -25.69 4.15 3.82
C ARG A 114 -25.16 3.95 2.39
N GLU A 115 -26.07 3.93 1.41
CA GLU A 115 -25.79 3.78 -0.02
C GLU A 115 -24.82 4.84 -0.62
N ALA A 116 -24.89 6.11 -0.20
CA ALA A 116 -24.03 7.18 -0.73
C ALA A 116 -22.63 7.19 -0.08
N GLY A 117 -22.52 6.72 1.17
CA GLY A 117 -21.24 6.56 1.87
C GLY A 117 -20.37 5.45 1.27
N HIS A 118 -20.99 4.45 0.65
CA HIS A 118 -20.28 3.30 0.09
C HIS A 118 -19.71 3.51 -1.32
N ALA A 119 -20.03 4.60 -2.01
CA ALA A 119 -19.59 4.82 -3.40
C ALA A 119 -18.06 4.82 -3.59
N PRO A 120 -17.25 5.47 -2.73
CA PRO A 120 -15.79 5.42 -2.85
C PRO A 120 -15.24 4.02 -2.62
N MET A 121 -15.75 3.30 -1.62
CA MET A 121 -15.37 1.92 -1.33
C MET A 121 -15.67 0.99 -2.52
N ARG A 122 -16.91 1.03 -3.03
CA ARG A 122 -17.37 0.19 -4.15
C ARG A 122 -16.56 0.43 -5.42
N ARG A 123 -16.15 1.68 -5.68
CA ARG A 123 -15.31 2.04 -6.83
C ARG A 123 -13.95 1.34 -6.81
N HIS A 124 -13.36 1.15 -5.63
CA HIS A 124 -12.01 0.62 -5.49
C HIS A 124 -11.96 -0.90 -5.37
N LEU A 125 -13.08 -1.54 -4.98
CA LEU A 125 -13.17 -2.98 -4.76
C LEU A 125 -12.67 -3.85 -5.93
N PRO A 126 -13.07 -3.64 -7.20
CA PRO A 126 -12.62 -4.49 -8.30
C PRO A 126 -11.09 -4.46 -8.46
N SER A 127 -10.50 -3.26 -8.40
CA SER A 127 -9.05 -3.15 -8.55
C SER A 127 -8.31 -3.75 -7.36
N LEU A 128 -8.88 -3.72 -6.15
CA LEU A 128 -8.29 -4.41 -5.00
C LEU A 128 -8.31 -5.92 -5.21
N MET A 129 -9.46 -6.49 -5.60
CA MET A 129 -9.59 -7.92 -5.85
C MET A 129 -8.69 -8.41 -6.98
N ASP A 130 -8.48 -7.60 -8.02
CA ASP A 130 -7.50 -7.92 -9.07
C ASP A 130 -6.09 -8.06 -8.51
N ASN A 131 -5.64 -7.13 -7.63
CA ASN A 131 -4.33 -7.20 -7.00
C ASN A 131 -4.20 -8.41 -6.07
N VAL A 132 -5.26 -8.72 -5.30
CA VAL A 132 -5.28 -9.91 -4.44
C VAL A 132 -5.13 -11.17 -5.28
N ALA A 133 -5.88 -11.28 -6.38
CA ALA A 133 -5.83 -12.44 -7.24
C ALA A 133 -4.50 -12.59 -7.99
N SER A 134 -3.81 -11.49 -8.33
CA SER A 134 -2.55 -11.53 -9.08
C SER A 134 -1.31 -11.66 -8.20
N ASP A 135 -1.21 -10.86 -7.14
CA ASP A 135 0.05 -10.62 -6.43
C ASP A 135 -0.04 -10.89 -4.92
N PHE A 136 -1.24 -10.84 -4.33
CA PHE A 136 -1.44 -10.93 -2.87
C PHE A 136 -2.43 -12.02 -2.46
N GLN A 137 -2.39 -13.19 -3.11
CA GLN A 137 -3.36 -14.27 -2.87
C GLN A 137 -3.38 -14.77 -1.42
N SER A 138 -2.23 -14.70 -0.74
CA SER A 138 -2.07 -15.10 0.66
C SER A 138 -2.80 -14.20 1.65
N ASP A 139 -3.25 -13.02 1.22
CA ASP A 139 -3.98 -12.06 2.06
C ASP A 139 -5.49 -12.31 2.06
N VAL A 140 -5.97 -13.43 1.51
CA VAL A 140 -7.40 -13.79 1.46
C VAL A 140 -8.08 -13.72 2.83
N TYR A 141 -7.37 -14.06 3.91
CA TYR A 141 -7.88 -13.92 5.28
C TYR A 141 -8.18 -12.47 5.67
N LEU A 142 -7.37 -11.51 5.20
CA LEU A 142 -7.62 -10.08 5.47
C LEU A 142 -8.91 -9.60 4.77
N ILE A 143 -9.20 -10.14 3.58
CA ILE A 143 -10.43 -9.84 2.84
C ILE A 143 -11.64 -10.37 3.62
N GLU A 144 -11.55 -11.58 4.15
CA GLU A 144 -12.63 -12.17 4.95
C GLU A 144 -12.91 -11.40 6.23
N GLU A 145 -11.86 -11.07 6.97
CA GLU A 145 -11.98 -10.43 8.28
C GLU A 145 -12.44 -8.97 8.15
N TYR A 146 -11.85 -8.22 7.22
CA TYR A 146 -12.01 -6.76 7.19
C TYR A 146 -12.86 -6.24 6.03
N LEU A 147 -12.90 -6.94 4.89
CA LEU A 147 -13.59 -6.45 3.70
C LEU A 147 -15.02 -6.98 3.62
N ILE A 148 -15.24 -8.29 3.75
CA ILE A 148 -16.57 -8.91 3.64
C ILE A 148 -17.62 -8.23 4.53
N PRO A 149 -17.36 -7.91 5.83
CA PRO A 149 -18.36 -7.29 6.69
C PRO A 149 -18.84 -5.92 6.18
N LEU A 150 -17.97 -5.18 5.48
CA LEU A 150 -18.30 -3.86 4.93
C LEU A 150 -19.31 -3.93 3.77
N PHE A 151 -19.43 -5.09 3.14
CA PHE A 151 -20.34 -5.30 2.02
C PHE A 151 -21.58 -6.11 2.38
N ALA A 152 -21.83 -6.46 3.66
CA ALA A 152 -22.91 -7.37 4.08
C ALA A 152 -24.31 -7.03 3.50
N ASP A 153 -24.62 -5.72 3.43
CA ASP A 153 -25.90 -5.22 2.93
C ASP A 153 -25.84 -4.71 1.47
N LEU A 154 -24.78 -5.04 0.72
CA LEU A 154 -24.50 -4.53 -0.62
C LEU A 154 -24.58 -5.64 -1.69
N PRO A 155 -24.90 -5.29 -2.94
CA PRO A 155 -24.99 -6.28 -4.03
C PRO A 155 -23.64 -6.96 -4.32
N GLU A 156 -22.52 -6.34 -3.97
CA GLU A 156 -21.19 -6.92 -4.11
C GLU A 156 -20.89 -8.04 -3.10
N TYR A 157 -21.71 -8.24 -2.06
CA TYR A 157 -21.48 -9.25 -1.03
C TYR A 157 -21.30 -10.65 -1.60
N ALA A 158 -22.29 -11.13 -2.36
CA ALA A 158 -22.28 -12.50 -2.88
C ALA A 158 -21.13 -12.73 -3.89
N PRO A 159 -20.88 -11.85 -4.87
CA PRO A 159 -19.70 -11.95 -5.74
C PRO A 159 -18.37 -11.92 -4.99
N LEU A 160 -18.26 -11.08 -3.95
CA LEU A 160 -17.05 -10.98 -3.14
C LEU A 160 -16.81 -12.28 -2.36
N GLN A 161 -17.84 -12.81 -1.70
CA GLN A 161 -17.75 -14.09 -1.00
C GLN A 161 -17.33 -15.23 -1.93
N GLU A 162 -17.88 -15.29 -3.14
CA GLU A 162 -17.50 -16.33 -4.10
C GLU A 162 -16.05 -16.20 -4.55
N SER A 163 -15.60 -14.97 -4.85
CA SER A 163 -14.20 -14.71 -5.22
C SER A 163 -13.24 -15.14 -4.11
N VAL A 164 -13.58 -14.84 -2.86
CA VAL A 164 -12.80 -15.24 -1.68
C VAL A 164 -12.78 -16.76 -1.50
N ARG A 165 -13.92 -17.44 -1.68
CA ARG A 165 -13.98 -18.92 -1.62
C ARG A 165 -13.06 -19.56 -2.65
N VAL A 166 -13.04 -19.04 -3.88
CA VAL A 166 -12.16 -19.54 -4.94
C VAL A 166 -10.69 -19.34 -4.57
N LEU A 167 -10.32 -18.16 -4.05
CA LEU A 167 -8.96 -17.87 -3.60
C LEU A 167 -8.53 -18.82 -2.46
N ARG A 168 -9.40 -19.01 -1.46
CA ARG A 168 -9.16 -19.91 -0.32
C ARG A 168 -9.02 -21.36 -0.77
N ALA A 169 -9.86 -21.82 -1.68
CA ALA A 169 -9.75 -23.17 -2.24
C ALA A 169 -8.39 -23.37 -2.94
N GLY A 170 -7.84 -22.33 -3.57
CA GLY A 170 -6.50 -22.34 -4.15
C GLY A 170 -5.39 -22.47 -3.11
N ASP A 171 -5.52 -21.78 -1.97
CA ASP A 171 -4.54 -21.84 -0.87
C ASP A 171 -4.56 -23.20 -0.13
N GLU A 172 -5.74 -23.84 -0.07
CA GLU A 172 -5.90 -25.18 0.51
C GLU A 172 -5.27 -26.29 -0.34
N ILE A 173 -4.94 -26.04 -1.62
CA ILE A 173 -4.26 -27.01 -2.47
C ILE A 173 -2.87 -27.27 -1.89
N PRO A 174 -2.59 -28.51 -1.42
CA PRO A 174 -1.29 -28.80 -0.85
C PRO A 174 -0.20 -28.57 -1.89
N LYS A 175 0.74 -27.66 -1.59
CA LYS A 175 1.90 -27.44 -2.45
C LYS A 175 2.68 -28.75 -2.54
N GLN A 176 2.97 -29.18 -3.77
CA GLN A 176 3.73 -30.40 -4.00
C GLN A 176 5.09 -30.29 -3.31
N VAL A 177 5.35 -31.19 -2.36
CA VAL A 177 6.64 -31.22 -1.64
C VAL A 177 7.73 -31.69 -2.60
N ARG A 178 8.56 -30.76 -3.07
CA ARG A 178 9.75 -31.06 -3.87
C ARG A 178 10.91 -31.41 -2.96
N ARG A 179 11.22 -32.70 -2.84
CA ARG A 179 12.39 -33.19 -2.09
C ARG A 179 13.65 -33.10 -2.95
N ARG A 180 14.79 -32.85 -2.31
CA ARG A 180 16.10 -32.97 -2.97
C ARG A 180 16.35 -34.43 -3.34
N THR A 181 16.51 -34.68 -4.63
CA THR A 181 16.97 -35.97 -5.17
C THR A 181 18.50 -35.96 -5.33
N PRO A 182 19.13 -37.13 -5.53
CA PRO A 182 20.53 -37.23 -5.89
C PRO A 182 20.93 -36.51 -7.20
N GLU A 183 20.00 -36.01 -8.01
CA GLU A 183 20.34 -35.17 -9.18
C GLU A 183 20.75 -33.75 -8.77
N HIS A 184 20.39 -33.32 -7.56
CA HIS A 184 20.62 -31.96 -7.05
C HIS A 184 21.94 -31.80 -6.27
N LYS A 185 22.98 -32.61 -6.57
CA LYS A 185 24.24 -32.64 -5.80
C LYS A 185 24.98 -31.30 -5.78
N ASN A 186 24.76 -30.47 -6.79
CA ASN A 186 25.43 -29.18 -6.95
C ASN A 186 24.81 -28.07 -6.07
N ILE A 187 23.70 -28.35 -5.39
CA ILE A 187 23.00 -27.39 -4.52
C ILE A 187 23.59 -27.44 -3.12
N LYS A 188 24.45 -26.45 -2.84
CA LYS A 188 25.26 -26.37 -1.62
C LYS A 188 24.50 -25.91 -0.38
N TYR A 189 23.61 -24.93 -0.51
CA TYR A 189 22.94 -24.27 0.62
C TYR A 189 21.51 -24.75 0.81
N LYS A 190 20.92 -24.56 1.98
CA LYS A 190 19.57 -25.05 2.33
C LYS A 190 18.53 -23.93 2.36
N ILE A 191 17.27 -24.27 2.09
CA ILE A 191 16.14 -23.38 2.37
C ILE A 191 16.10 -23.10 3.89
N GLY A 192 15.85 -21.86 4.26
CA GLY A 192 15.90 -21.35 5.65
C GLY A 192 17.29 -20.91 6.12
N GLN A 193 18.34 -21.08 5.30
CA GLN A 193 19.68 -20.65 5.68
C GLN A 193 19.83 -19.14 5.52
N VAL A 194 20.23 -18.46 6.60
CA VAL A 194 20.59 -17.04 6.58
C VAL A 194 22.02 -16.87 6.06
N PHE A 195 22.24 -15.87 5.22
CA PHE A 195 23.55 -15.55 4.65
C PHE A 195 23.72 -14.04 4.46
N ARG A 196 24.95 -13.64 4.14
CA ARG A 196 25.32 -12.26 3.79
C ARG A 196 25.76 -12.19 2.34
N HIS A 197 25.20 -11.29 1.55
CA HIS A 197 25.49 -11.20 0.12
C HIS A 197 26.92 -10.69 -0.13
N ARG A 198 27.79 -11.52 -0.72
CA ARG A 198 29.24 -11.22 -0.86
C ARG A 198 29.57 -9.90 -1.57
N ARG A 199 28.72 -9.45 -2.49
CA ARG A 199 28.96 -8.20 -3.27
C ARG A 199 28.26 -6.97 -2.69
N TYR A 200 27.11 -7.16 -2.03
CA TYR A 200 26.19 -6.06 -1.67
C TYR A 200 25.98 -5.95 -0.16
N ASP A 201 26.55 -6.87 0.62
CA ASP A 201 26.56 -6.91 2.09
C ASP A 201 25.21 -6.94 2.83
N TYR A 202 24.09 -7.10 2.11
CA TYR A 202 22.78 -7.31 2.76
C TYR A 202 22.68 -8.69 3.41
N VAL A 203 21.83 -8.81 4.42
CA VAL A 203 21.49 -10.08 5.07
C VAL A 203 20.20 -10.60 4.48
N ALA A 204 20.16 -11.90 4.17
CA ALA A 204 18.98 -12.52 3.58
C ALA A 204 18.84 -13.98 4.00
N VAL A 205 17.64 -14.53 3.82
CA VAL A 205 17.34 -15.94 4.00
C VAL A 205 17.02 -16.61 2.67
N ILE A 206 17.53 -17.83 2.47
CA ILE A 206 17.22 -18.63 1.28
C ILE A 206 15.80 -19.19 1.37
N THR A 207 14.94 -18.87 0.42
CA THR A 207 13.55 -19.34 0.35
C THR A 207 13.34 -20.45 -0.69
N GLY A 208 14.24 -20.56 -1.66
CA GLY A 208 14.15 -21.50 -2.77
C GLY A 208 15.46 -21.65 -3.53
N TRP A 209 15.46 -22.51 -4.54
CA TRP A 209 16.59 -22.71 -5.44
C TRP A 209 16.15 -23.25 -6.79
N ASP A 210 16.94 -22.94 -7.82
CA ASP A 210 16.88 -23.57 -9.14
C ASP A 210 18.22 -24.29 -9.40
N ALA A 211 18.16 -25.50 -9.95
CA ALA A 211 19.36 -26.29 -10.23
C ALA A 211 20.22 -25.67 -11.35
N GLU A 212 19.58 -24.97 -12.28
CA GLU A 212 20.15 -24.21 -13.38
C GLU A 212 19.29 -22.96 -13.66
N CYS A 213 19.80 -22.01 -14.45
CA CYS A 213 19.05 -20.81 -14.81
C CYS A 213 17.96 -21.14 -15.83
N GLY A 214 16.69 -21.12 -15.39
CA GLY A 214 15.52 -21.28 -16.26
C GLY A 214 14.97 -19.96 -16.83
N ALA A 215 15.69 -18.84 -16.70
CA ALA A 215 15.22 -17.54 -17.19
C ALA A 215 15.34 -17.43 -18.72
N GLY A 216 14.55 -16.56 -19.35
CA GLY A 216 14.60 -16.34 -20.80
C GLY A 216 15.95 -15.77 -21.28
N GLU A 217 16.36 -16.09 -22.51
CA GLU A 217 17.65 -15.71 -23.11
C GLU A 217 17.98 -14.21 -23.00
N GLN A 218 17.00 -13.35 -23.28
CA GLN A 218 17.20 -11.89 -23.19
C GLN A 218 17.57 -11.43 -21.77
N TRP A 219 16.95 -12.05 -20.75
CA TRP A 219 17.25 -11.76 -19.35
C TRP A 219 18.63 -12.31 -18.97
N MET A 220 18.95 -13.55 -19.39
CA MET A 220 20.25 -14.16 -19.14
C MET A 220 21.41 -13.33 -19.72
N GLN A 221 21.24 -12.81 -20.93
CA GLN A 221 22.22 -11.90 -21.56
C GLN A 221 22.36 -10.59 -20.79
N ARG A 222 21.23 -9.95 -20.44
CA ARG A 222 21.23 -8.69 -19.68
C ARG A 222 21.91 -8.84 -18.31
N MET A 223 21.66 -9.96 -17.62
CA MET A 223 22.23 -10.25 -16.31
C MET A 223 23.64 -10.88 -16.39
N GLY A 224 24.15 -11.14 -17.59
CA GLY A 224 25.48 -11.70 -17.81
C GLY A 224 25.65 -13.11 -17.24
N ILE A 225 24.58 -13.91 -17.20
CA ILE A 225 24.58 -15.25 -16.59
C ILE A 225 25.66 -16.15 -17.20
N ASP A 226 25.81 -16.13 -18.52
CA ASP A 226 26.80 -16.94 -19.23
C ASP A 226 28.25 -16.53 -18.95
N ARG A 227 28.48 -15.34 -18.38
CA ARG A 227 29.83 -14.87 -18.00
C ARG A 227 30.23 -15.35 -16.60
N LEU A 228 29.33 -15.97 -15.86
CA LEU A 228 29.63 -16.54 -14.55
C LEU A 228 30.50 -17.79 -14.71
N ARG A 229 31.27 -18.13 -13.65
CA ARG A 229 32.26 -19.22 -13.68
C ARG A 229 31.71 -20.58 -14.17
N ALA A 230 30.44 -20.87 -13.87
CA ALA A 230 29.74 -22.08 -14.31
C ALA A 230 28.49 -21.76 -15.16
N GLY A 231 28.41 -20.52 -15.67
CA GLY A 231 27.34 -20.06 -16.56
C GLY A 231 25.93 -20.30 -16.01
N ARG A 232 25.04 -20.71 -16.91
CA ARG A 232 23.64 -21.08 -16.64
C ARG A 232 23.47 -22.43 -15.90
N HIS A 233 24.47 -23.31 -15.89
CA HIS A 233 24.37 -24.67 -15.30
C HIS A 233 24.75 -24.76 -13.82
N GLN A 234 24.85 -23.61 -13.13
CA GLN A 234 25.05 -23.57 -11.68
C GLN A 234 23.73 -23.38 -10.95
N SER A 235 23.71 -23.70 -9.65
CA SER A 235 22.54 -23.46 -8.81
C SER A 235 22.31 -21.97 -8.53
N PHE A 236 21.08 -21.51 -8.67
CA PHE A 236 20.62 -20.17 -8.28
C PHE A 236 19.72 -20.28 -7.04
N TYR A 237 19.71 -19.27 -6.18
CA TYR A 237 18.94 -19.28 -4.92
C TYR A 237 17.94 -18.12 -4.92
N HIS A 238 16.71 -18.41 -4.51
CA HIS A 238 15.69 -17.39 -4.21
C HIS A 238 15.89 -16.93 -2.78
N VAL A 239 15.85 -15.63 -2.55
CA VAL A 239 16.20 -15.03 -1.26
C VAL A 239 15.21 -13.95 -0.88
N LEU A 240 15.02 -13.78 0.42
CA LEU A 240 14.30 -12.67 1.04
C LEU A 240 15.30 -11.86 1.87
N ASP A 241 15.49 -10.59 1.54
CA ASP A 241 16.42 -9.66 2.18
C ASP A 241 15.74 -8.78 3.24
N PHE A 242 16.56 -8.26 4.16
CA PHE A 242 16.15 -7.44 5.31
C PHE A 242 16.97 -6.15 5.39
#